data_AF-A0A1V5ZTP9-F1
#
_entry.id   AF-A0A1V5ZTP9-F1
#
_cell.length_a   1.000
_cell.length_b   1.000
_cell.length_c   1.000
_cell.angle_alpha   90.00
_cell.angle_beta   90.00
_cell.angle_gamma   90.00
#
_symmetry.space_group_name_H-M   'P 1'
#
loop_
_entity.id
_entity.type
_entity.pdbx_description
1 polymer ?
#
loop_
_entity_poly.entity_id
_entity_poly.type
_entity_poly.pdbx_seq_one_letter_code
_entity_poly.pdbx_strand_id
1 'polypeptide(L)'
;MQNRYSKQCLWNLRNLIPIAMLIADILELPHKISDGYFRFQCPLCKNFDTATNPKTNLARCFACKRNFNTIDLVMMEKRLNFKDAVRYLQTIRKVDTKQLCAELAKKLSADASPAK
;
A
#
# COMPACT_ATOMS: atom_id res chain seq x y z
N MET A 1 -25.22 -11.02 -12.67
CA MET A 1 -24.88 -11.57 -11.34
C MET A 1 -24.06 -10.55 -10.55
N GLN A 2 -24.50 -10.15 -9.35
CA GLN A 2 -23.69 -9.31 -8.46
C GLN A 2 -22.58 -10.19 -7.86
N ASN A 3 -21.37 -10.13 -8.42
CA ASN A 3 -20.19 -10.75 -7.83
C ASN A 3 -19.90 -10.07 -6.48
N ARG A 4 -20.42 -10.63 -5.40
CA ARG A 4 -20.21 -10.15 -4.03
C ARG A 4 -18.90 -10.72 -3.52
N TYR A 5 -17.96 -9.85 -3.14
CA TYR A 5 -16.75 -10.28 -2.44
C TYR A 5 -17.11 -10.76 -1.03
N SER A 6 -16.53 -11.88 -0.61
CA SER A 6 -16.74 -12.38 0.76
C SER A 6 -16.15 -11.41 1.78
N LYS A 7 -16.73 -11.39 3.00
CA LYS A 7 -16.21 -10.58 4.11
C LYS A 7 -14.74 -10.90 4.39
N GLN A 8 -14.36 -12.18 4.35
CA GLN A 8 -12.98 -12.62 4.55
C GLN A 8 -12.04 -12.09 3.46
N CYS A 9 -12.47 -12.10 2.20
CA CYS A 9 -11.68 -11.56 1.10
C CYS A 9 -11.39 -10.07 1.33
N LEU A 10 -12.41 -9.27 1.65
CA LEU A 10 -12.25 -7.84 1.93
C LEU A 10 -11.39 -7.59 3.17
N TRP A 11 -11.55 -8.41 4.22
CA TRP A 11 -10.72 -8.33 5.42
C TRP A 11 -9.25 -8.60 5.10
N ASN A 12 -8.95 -9.63 4.29
CA ASN A 12 -7.59 -9.96 3.88
C ASN A 12 -6.96 -8.80 3.10
N LEU A 13 -7.67 -8.21 2.14
CA LEU A 13 -7.15 -7.10 1.34
C LEU A 13 -6.87 -5.86 2.21
N ARG A 14 -7.67 -5.61 3.24
CA ARG A 14 -7.51 -4.50 4.18
C ARG A 14 -6.35 -4.67 5.15
N ASN A 15 -6.05 -5.90 5.56
CA ASN A 15 -5.18 -6.13 6.72
C ASN A 15 -3.87 -6.86 6.39
N LEU A 16 -3.80 -7.62 5.29
CA LEU A 16 -2.61 -8.41 4.96
C LEU A 16 -1.62 -7.69 4.03
N ILE A 17 -2.02 -6.56 3.43
CA ILE A 17 -1.12 -5.70 2.66
C ILE A 17 -0.65 -4.59 3.60
N PRO A 18 0.64 -4.54 4.00
CA PRO A 18 1.14 -3.48 4.86
C PRO A 18 0.87 -2.10 4.25
N ILE A 19 0.14 -1.25 4.97
CA ILE A 19 -0.37 0.01 4.42
C ILE A 19 0.76 0.99 4.09
N ALA A 20 1.86 0.97 4.85
CA ALA A 20 3.03 1.81 4.56
C ALA A 20 3.69 1.42 3.23
N MET A 21 3.87 0.12 2.97
CA MET A 21 4.39 -0.40 1.69
C MET A 21 3.44 -0.07 0.53
N LEU A 22 2.13 -0.22 0.72
CA LEU A 22 1.16 0.18 -0.30
C LEU A 22 1.28 1.66 -0.66
N ILE A 23 1.46 2.53 0.34
CA ILE A 23 1.60 3.98 0.15
C ILE A 23 2.90 4.30 -0.59
N ALA A 24 4.03 3.79 -0.10
CA ALA A 24 5.36 4.18 -0.58
C ALA A 24 5.75 3.50 -1.89
N ASP A 25 5.52 2.19 -2.00
CA ASP A 25 6.16 1.35 -3.03
C ASP A 25 5.20 0.98 -4.18
N ILE A 26 3.89 1.07 -3.96
CA ILE A 26 2.88 0.66 -4.95
C ILE A 26 2.09 1.85 -5.49
N LEU A 27 1.61 2.71 -4.58
CA LEU A 27 0.90 3.92 -4.96
C LEU A 27 1.86 5.07 -5.23
N GLU A 28 3.12 4.96 -4.78
CA GLU A 28 4.17 5.97 -4.94
C GLU A 28 3.69 7.36 -4.48
N LEU A 29 2.89 7.37 -3.41
CA LEU A 29 2.44 8.62 -2.81
C LEU A 29 3.67 9.37 -2.28
N PRO A 30 3.76 10.70 -2.50
CA PRO A 30 4.82 11.49 -1.91
C PRO A 30 4.84 11.28 -0.40
N HIS A 31 6.00 10.95 0.15
CA HIS A 31 6.16 10.64 1.56
C HIS A 31 7.51 11.12 2.08
N LYS A 32 7.62 11.23 3.40
CA LYS A 32 8.82 11.62 4.12
C LYS A 32 8.82 11.06 5.53
N ILE A 33 9.98 11.04 6.16
CA ILE A 33 10.09 10.85 7.60
C ILE A 33 10.14 12.22 8.27
N SER A 34 9.27 12.47 9.23
CA SER A 34 9.25 13.70 10.05
C SER A 34 8.95 13.33 11.48
N ASP A 35 9.77 13.83 12.41
CA ASP A 35 9.63 13.59 13.86
C ASP A 35 9.60 12.10 14.22
N GLY A 36 10.31 11.27 13.45
CA GLY A 36 10.33 9.82 13.60
C GLY A 36 9.11 9.08 13.04
N TYR A 37 8.16 9.79 12.42
CA TYR A 37 6.95 9.20 11.83
C TYR A 37 7.03 9.16 10.31
N PHE A 38 6.52 8.08 9.72
CA PHE A 38 6.22 7.99 8.30
C PHE A 38 5.02 8.89 7.96
N ARG A 39 5.27 9.95 7.20
CA ARG A 39 4.29 10.94 6.74
C ARG A 39 4.10 10.79 5.24
N PHE A 40 2.87 10.66 4.79
CA PHE A 40 2.51 10.61 3.37
C PHE A 40 1.60 11.78 3.00
N GLN A 41 1.59 12.17 1.73
CA GLN A 41 0.68 13.18 1.23
C GLN A 41 -0.74 12.61 1.21
N CYS A 42 -1.64 13.20 1.97
CA CYS A 42 -3.03 12.78 2.00
C CYS A 42 -3.65 12.94 0.59
N PRO A 43 -4.30 11.90 0.03
CA PRO A 43 -4.85 11.98 -1.32
C PRO A 43 -6.01 12.98 -1.42
N LEU A 44 -6.65 13.34 -0.30
CA LEU A 44 -7.75 14.32 -0.22
C LEU A 44 -7.27 15.77 -0.14
N CYS A 45 -6.52 16.12 0.91
CA CYS A 45 -6.15 17.50 1.20
C CYS A 45 -4.73 17.88 0.77
N LYS A 46 -3.95 16.93 0.25
CA LYS A 46 -2.57 17.11 -0.20
C LYS A 46 -1.56 17.59 0.86
N ASN A 47 -1.96 17.59 2.14
CA ASN A 47 -1.08 17.86 3.29
C ASN A 47 -0.39 16.58 3.80
N PHE A 48 0.71 16.76 4.54
CA PHE A 48 1.54 15.68 5.11
C PHE A 48 1.27 15.39 6.59
N ASP A 49 0.26 16.01 7.19
CA ASP A 49 -0.15 15.73 8.57
C ASP A 49 -0.94 14.41 8.62
N THR A 50 -0.20 13.32 8.46
CA THR A 50 -0.69 11.95 8.31
C THR A 50 0.17 10.98 9.10
N ALA A 51 -0.34 9.78 9.37
CA ALA A 51 0.46 8.71 9.96
C ALA A 51 -0.12 7.35 9.58
N THR A 52 0.69 6.31 9.73
CA THR A 52 0.25 4.91 9.62
C THR A 52 0.34 4.22 10.98
N ASN A 53 -0.60 3.32 11.27
CA ASN A 53 -0.56 2.45 12.44
C ASN A 53 -0.38 0.99 12.00
N PRO A 54 0.82 0.39 12.18
CA PRO A 54 1.08 -1.00 11.79
C PRO A 54 0.19 -2.02 12.53
N LYS A 55 -0.21 -1.74 13.77
CA LYS A 55 -1.02 -2.66 14.58
C LYS A 55 -2.44 -2.84 14.03
N THR A 56 -3.01 -1.78 13.46
CA THR A 56 -4.37 -1.80 12.88
C THR A 56 -4.39 -1.76 11.36
N ASN A 57 -3.22 -1.65 10.72
CA ASN A 57 -3.03 -1.46 9.29
C ASN A 57 -3.85 -0.31 8.69
N LEU A 58 -3.97 0.79 9.43
CA LEU A 58 -4.70 1.99 9.01
C LEU A 58 -3.75 3.14 8.79
N ALA A 59 -4.09 3.99 7.82
CA ALA A 59 -3.51 5.29 7.63
C ALA A 59 -4.51 6.36 8.12
N ARG A 60 -4.02 7.47 8.63
CA ARG A 60 -4.85 8.58 9.08
C ARG A 60 -4.32 9.89 8.54
N CYS A 61 -5.22 10.77 8.12
CA CYS A 61 -4.91 12.19 7.98
C CYS A 61 -5.57 12.94 9.13
N PHE A 62 -4.78 13.68 9.90
CA PHE A 62 -5.26 14.42 11.06
C PHE A 62 -6.02 15.68 10.65
N ALA A 63 -5.55 16.38 9.61
CA ALA A 63 -6.26 17.50 9.01
C ALA A 63 -7.66 17.11 8.49
N CYS A 64 -7.77 15.98 7.76
CA CYS A 64 -9.08 15.48 7.27
C CYS A 64 -9.90 14.77 8.35
N LYS A 65 -9.33 14.46 9.51
CA LYS A 65 -9.93 13.63 10.57
C LYS A 65 -10.45 12.28 10.04
N ARG A 66 -9.76 11.69 9.07
CA ARG A 66 -10.20 10.47 8.37
C ARG A 66 -9.15 9.37 8.41
N ASN A 67 -9.62 8.15 8.68
CA ASN A 67 -8.84 6.94 8.50
C ASN A 67 -9.04 6.37 7.09
N PHE A 68 -8.00 5.73 6.58
CA PHE A 68 -7.99 5.00 5.32
C PHE A 68 -7.48 3.59 5.57
N ASN A 69 -8.18 2.60 5.03
CA ASN A 69 -7.60 1.28 4.78
C ASN A 69 -6.98 1.23 3.38
N THR A 70 -6.37 0.09 3.03
CA THR A 70 -5.72 -0.11 1.72
C THR A 70 -6.68 0.08 0.52
N ILE A 71 -7.94 -0.37 0.63
CA ILE A 71 -8.95 -0.20 -0.43
C ILE A 71 -9.27 1.29 -0.59
N ASP A 72 -9.45 2.02 0.51
CA ASP A 72 -9.76 3.44 0.48
C ASP A 72 -8.63 4.21 -0.23
N LEU A 73 -7.37 3.92 0.09
CA LEU A 73 -6.22 4.59 -0.53
C LEU A 73 -6.15 4.32 -2.04
N VAL A 74 -6.35 3.07 -2.47
CA VAL A 74 -6.37 2.73 -3.90
C VAL A 74 -7.51 3.44 -4.63
N MET A 75 -8.71 3.46 -4.03
CA MET A 75 -9.86 4.17 -4.62
C MET A 75 -9.55 5.65 -4.82
N MET A 76 -8.97 6.31 -3.80
CA MET A 76 -8.70 7.74 -3.84
C MET A 76 -7.55 8.07 -4.80
N GLU A 77 -6.45 7.33 -4.75
CA GLU A 77 -5.24 7.67 -5.52
C GLU A 77 -5.35 7.26 -6.99
N LYS A 78 -5.88 6.07 -7.27
CA LYS A 78 -6.08 5.59 -8.65
C LYS A 78 -7.43 6.01 -9.24
N ARG A 79 -8.26 6.75 -8.50
CA ARG A 79 -9.61 7.20 -8.89
C ARG A 79 -10.53 6.05 -9.35
N LEU A 80 -10.43 4.92 -8.64
CA LEU A 80 -11.18 3.71 -8.96
C LEU A 80 -12.45 3.60 -8.12
N ASN A 81 -13.48 2.97 -8.69
CA ASN A 81 -14.61 2.51 -7.89
C ASN A 81 -14.18 1.32 -7.00
N PHE A 82 -15.04 0.95 -6.05
CA PHE A 82 -14.76 -0.13 -5.11
C PHE A 82 -14.42 -1.47 -5.78
N LYS A 83 -15.13 -1.87 -6.84
CA LYS A 83 -14.91 -3.16 -7.50
C LYS A 83 -13.54 -3.21 -8.16
N ASP A 84 -13.14 -2.12 -8.81
CA ASP A 84 -11.85 -2.02 -9.51
C ASP A 84 -10.68 -1.88 -8.54
N ALA A 85 -10.86 -1.15 -7.43
CA ALA A 85 -9.86 -1.11 -6.35
C ALA A 85 -9.63 -2.49 -5.71
N VAL A 86 -10.70 -3.28 -5.49
CA VAL A 86 -10.57 -4.65 -4.99
C VAL A 86 -9.83 -5.53 -5.99
N ARG A 87 -10.14 -5.45 -7.29
CA ARG A 87 -9.43 -6.20 -8.35
C ARG A 87 -7.94 -5.83 -8.38
N TYR A 88 -7.62 -4.55 -8.28
CA TYR A 88 -6.25 -4.06 -8.21
C TYR A 88 -5.50 -4.64 -7.00
N LEU A 89 -6.09 -4.62 -5.79
CA LEU A 89 -5.43 -5.20 -4.61
C LEU A 89 -5.28 -6.73 -4.71
N GLN A 90 -6.16 -7.41 -5.45
CA GLN A 90 -6.00 -8.84 -5.73
C GLN A 90 -4.81 -9.15 -6.64
N THR A 91 -4.40 -8.25 -7.55
CA THR A 91 -3.18 -8.49 -8.36
C THR A 91 -1.93 -8.36 -7.51
N ILE A 92 -1.93 -7.46 -6.52
CA ILE A 92 -0.82 -7.30 -5.56
C ILE A 92 -0.66 -8.54 -4.67
N ARG A 93 -1.76 -9.10 -4.14
CA ARG A 93 -1.70 -10.32 -3.33
C ARG A 93 -1.22 -11.57 -4.09
N LYS A 94 -1.30 -11.58 -5.42
CA LYS A 94 -0.79 -12.70 -6.23
C LYS A 94 0.74 -12.70 -6.33
N VAL A 95 1.41 -11.64 -5.87
CA VAL A 95 2.87 -11.63 -5.78
C VAL A 95 3.28 -12.50 -4.60
N ASP A 96 3.84 -13.67 -4.90
CA ASP A 96 4.50 -14.51 -3.92
C ASP A 96 5.75 -13.78 -3.43
N THR A 97 5.68 -13.20 -2.24
CA THR A 97 6.80 -12.52 -1.58
C THR A 97 8.05 -13.41 -1.48
N LYS A 98 7.90 -14.74 -1.45
CA LYS A 98 9.03 -15.67 -1.47
C LYS A 98 9.73 -15.64 -2.84
N GLN A 99 8.95 -15.58 -3.91
CA GLN A 99 9.46 -15.45 -5.28
C GLN A 99 10.08 -14.07 -5.52
N LEU A 100 9.44 -13.00 -5.04
CA LEU A 100 9.97 -11.64 -5.16
C LEU A 100 11.31 -11.48 -4.42
N CYS A 101 11.42 -11.99 -3.18
CA CYS A 101 12.69 -12.00 -2.44
C CYS A 101 13.77 -12.84 -3.16
N ALA A 102 13.39 -13.97 -3.78
CA ALA A 102 14.32 -14.78 -4.56
C ALA A 102 14.81 -14.07 -5.84
N GLU A 103 13.92 -13.33 -6.51
CA GLU A 103 14.25 -12.52 -7.70
C GLU A 103 15.11 -11.30 -7.35
N LEU A 104 14.82 -10.62 -6.24
CA LEU A 104 15.63 -9.53 -5.70
C LEU A 104 17.04 -10.02 -5.30
N ALA A 105 17.13 -11.16 -4.60
CA ALA A 105 18.41 -11.77 -4.24
C ALA A 105 19.24 -12.15 -5.48
N LYS A 106 18.60 -12.65 -6.55
CA LYS A 106 19.25 -12.92 -7.84
C LYS A 106 19.76 -11.65 -8.53
N LYS A 107 19.00 -10.55 -8.50
CA LYS A 107 19.44 -9.28 -9.10
C LYS A 107 20.65 -8.69 -8.36
N LEU A 108 20.58 -8.67 -7.03
CA LEU A 108 21.68 -8.21 -6.17
C LEU A 108 22.98 -9.02 -6.34
N SER A 109 22.88 -10.32 -6.67
CA SER A 109 24.04 -11.16 -6.94
C SER A 109 24.56 -11.07 -8.38
N ALA A 110 23.72 -10.66 -9.34
CA ALA A 110 24.11 -10.45 -10.74
C ALA A 110 24.86 -9.12 -10.94
N ASP A 111 24.51 -8.09 -10.18
CA ASP A 111 25.18 -6.78 -10.22
C ASP A 111 26.52 -6.77 -9.46
N ALA A 112 26.81 -7.83 -8.70
CA ALA A 112 28.08 -8.07 -8.03
C ALA A 112 29.03 -8.92 -8.90
N SER A 113 29.32 -8.48 -10.14
CA SER A 113 30.54 -8.93 -10.83
C SER A 113 31.62 -7.86 -10.69
N PRO A 114 32.89 -8.26 -10.41
CA PRO A 114 33.91 -7.32 -9.98
C PRO A 114 34.35 -6.44 -11.14
N ALA A 115 34.46 -5.14 -10.87
CA ALA A 115 35.25 -4.24 -11.71
C ALA A 115 36.64 -4.86 -11.91
N LYS A 116 36.99 -5.10 -13.17
CA LYS A 116 38.33 -5.54 -13.60
C LYS A 116 39.38 -4.53 -13.20
#